data_AF-A0A0G2HUK3-F1
#
_entry.id   AF-A0A0G2HUK3-F1
#
_cell.length_a   1.000
_cell.length_b   1.000
_cell.length_c   1.000
_cell.angle_alpha   90.00
_cell.angle_beta   90.00
_cell.angle_gamma   90.00
#
_symmetry.space_group_name_H-M   'P 1'
#
loop_
_entity.id
_entity.type
_entity.pdbx_description
1 polymer ?
#
loop_
_entity_poly.entity_id
_entity_poly.type
_entity_poly.pdbx_seq_one_letter_code
_entity_poly.pdbx_strand_id
1 'polypeptide(L)'
;MRPRGNIVPRRIGHPPAAAPSFICSTCRFAAAATVARPRRAQPFSSASPARSPLPPPPSGLVALSSRRLISVSGPDSPKFLQGVITQNILPPPGSGTTSSAAGSYAAFLNATGRVLHDVFVYPDARGTPGESFLIEVDAAEAPRLERHIKRYKLRAKFAVRLLDPGEVTVWHGWDDHGGGGGGATALTEGGKSAEASRQLVHLRDPRAPGLGYRMLTEGGREPAVGLERAADEDVYRVRRYLMGVPEGQSELLREHALPLEGNLDVMGAIDFRKGCYVGQELTIRTKHRGVVRKRVLPAMIYDADSTEQPPQLQYLPAGHTGGAKQQQSAGSIPADTSIGRLGKRGRSAGKWLRGVGNVGLALCRLEIMTDVVLPGETAASSYSPADEFVMEGQAGEDGEEPFKVKIKAFVPEWLRQGLDEQQKH
;
A
#
# COMPACT_ATOMS: atom_id res chain seq x y z
N MET A 1 -45.79 -61.47 4.57
CA MET A 1 -44.86 -62.45 3.95
C MET A 1 -43.49 -61.81 3.80
N ARG A 2 -42.51 -62.25 4.60
CA ARG A 2 -41.07 -61.97 4.42
C ARG A 2 -40.31 -63.27 4.72
N PRO A 3 -39.38 -63.74 3.87
CA PRO A 3 -38.59 -64.91 4.19
C PRO A 3 -37.20 -64.56 4.79
N ARG A 4 -36.85 -65.42 5.74
CA ARG A 4 -35.57 -65.84 6.36
C ARG A 4 -34.25 -65.21 5.89
N GLY A 5 -33.39 -64.92 6.87
CA GLY A 5 -31.93 -64.76 6.73
C GLY A 5 -31.20 -65.25 7.99
N ASN A 6 -30.21 -66.13 7.79
CA ASN A 6 -29.49 -66.98 8.73
C ASN A 6 -28.75 -66.31 9.92
N ILE A 7 -28.61 -67.08 11.00
CA ILE A 7 -27.76 -66.86 12.18
C ILE A 7 -26.35 -67.43 11.91
N VAL A 8 -25.29 -66.69 12.25
CA VAL A 8 -23.89 -67.19 12.40
C VAL A 8 -23.26 -66.51 13.64
N PRO A 9 -22.51 -67.23 14.51
CA PRO A 9 -22.14 -66.74 15.85
C PRO A 9 -20.85 -65.91 15.89
N ARG A 10 -20.77 -65.01 16.88
CA ARG A 10 -19.63 -64.13 17.19
C ARG A 10 -18.39 -64.92 17.63
N ARG A 11 -17.23 -64.65 17.02
CA ARG A 11 -15.90 -64.98 17.57
C ARG A 11 -15.20 -63.71 18.08
N ILE A 12 -14.69 -63.82 19.31
CA ILE A 12 -13.87 -62.84 20.02
C ILE A 12 -12.44 -62.94 19.45
N GLY A 13 -11.89 -61.82 18.98
CA GLY A 13 -10.53 -61.74 18.46
C GLY A 13 -9.52 -61.33 19.52
N HIS A 14 -8.48 -62.14 19.71
CA HIS A 14 -7.24 -61.77 20.40
C HIS A 14 -6.35 -60.88 19.49
N PRO A 15 -5.49 -60.01 20.06
CA PRO A 15 -4.60 -59.14 19.27
C PRO A 15 -3.40 -59.95 18.71
N PRO A 16 -2.95 -59.67 17.47
CA PRO A 16 -1.75 -60.32 16.93
C PRO A 16 -0.46 -59.69 17.47
N ALA A 17 0.51 -60.56 17.74
CA ALA A 17 1.87 -60.26 18.21
C ALA A 17 2.70 -59.45 17.19
N ALA A 18 3.60 -58.62 17.69
CA ALA A 18 4.47 -57.74 16.92
C ALA A 18 5.50 -58.53 16.08
N ALA A 19 5.62 -58.19 14.80
CA ALA A 19 6.69 -58.64 13.92
C ALA A 19 7.93 -57.73 14.06
N PRO A 20 9.16 -58.27 13.99
CA PRO A 20 10.38 -57.49 14.15
C PRO A 20 10.69 -56.65 12.91
N SER A 21 11.04 -55.38 13.12
CA SER A 21 11.51 -54.45 12.10
C SER A 21 12.97 -54.75 11.73
N PHE A 22 13.19 -55.26 10.53
CA PHE A 22 14.55 -55.44 9.98
C PHE A 22 15.08 -54.10 9.47
N ILE A 23 16.02 -53.51 10.21
CA ILE A 23 16.85 -52.38 9.75
C ILE A 23 18.17 -52.96 9.23
N CYS A 24 18.53 -52.62 7.99
CA CYS A 24 19.77 -53.03 7.35
C CYS A 24 21.01 -52.57 8.14
N SER A 25 22.05 -53.42 8.17
CA SER A 25 23.32 -53.19 8.88
C SER A 25 24.02 -51.90 8.47
N THR A 26 23.86 -51.45 7.21
CA THR A 26 24.43 -50.19 6.70
C THR A 26 23.77 -48.95 7.34
N CYS A 27 22.47 -49.00 7.65
CA CYS A 27 21.78 -47.91 8.34
C CYS A 27 22.12 -47.86 9.84
N ARG A 28 22.56 -48.98 10.43
CA ARG A 28 22.98 -49.07 11.84
C ARG A 28 24.32 -48.39 12.09
N PHE A 29 25.23 -48.39 11.12
CA PHE A 29 26.56 -47.75 11.24
C PHE A 29 26.54 -46.24 10.95
N ALA A 30 25.60 -45.73 10.15
CA ALA A 30 25.44 -44.29 9.91
C ALA A 30 24.92 -43.52 11.15
N ALA A 31 24.28 -44.20 12.11
CA ALA A 31 23.73 -43.60 13.32
C ALA A 31 24.77 -43.41 14.45
N ALA A 32 25.98 -43.97 14.33
CA ALA A 32 26.97 -43.98 15.40
C ALA A 32 28.08 -42.90 15.26
N ALA A 33 28.05 -42.08 14.22
CA ALA A 33 29.12 -41.12 13.90
C ALA A 33 28.66 -39.65 13.79
N THR A 34 27.71 -39.23 14.61
CA THR A 34 27.39 -37.80 14.78
C THR A 34 27.78 -37.35 16.18
N VAL A 35 28.99 -36.77 16.27
CA VAL A 35 29.45 -35.95 17.38
C VAL A 35 28.36 -34.95 17.73
N ALA A 36 27.93 -34.95 18.99
CA ALA A 36 26.95 -34.03 19.55
C ALA A 36 27.46 -32.58 19.39
N ARG A 37 26.99 -31.90 18.33
CA ARG A 37 27.02 -30.44 18.28
C ARG A 37 26.01 -29.93 19.30
N PRO A 38 26.38 -29.04 20.24
CA PRO A 38 25.39 -28.43 21.12
C PRO A 38 24.36 -27.73 20.23
N ARG A 39 23.08 -28.04 20.45
CA ARG A 39 21.96 -27.29 19.88
C ARG A 39 22.13 -25.85 20.32
N ARG A 40 22.69 -25.01 19.45
CA ARG A 40 22.63 -23.56 19.59
C ARG A 40 21.15 -23.23 19.44
N ALA A 41 20.47 -23.03 20.57
CA ALA A 41 19.15 -22.44 20.58
C ALA A 41 19.26 -21.16 19.76
N GLN A 42 18.64 -21.17 18.58
CA GLN A 42 18.38 -19.95 17.84
C GLN A 42 17.57 -19.09 18.82
N PRO A 43 18.04 -17.91 19.24
CA PRO A 43 17.16 -17.02 19.95
C PRO A 43 16.00 -16.77 18.98
N PHE A 44 14.79 -17.15 19.41
CA PHE A 44 13.60 -16.51 18.86
C PHE A 44 13.92 -15.02 18.88
N SER A 45 13.93 -14.40 17.70
CA SER A 45 14.06 -12.96 17.60
C SER A 45 12.88 -12.42 18.40
N SER A 46 13.12 -12.02 19.65
CA SER A 46 12.20 -11.19 20.38
C SER A 46 12.02 -9.98 19.50
N ALA A 47 10.84 -9.84 18.89
CA ALA A 47 10.46 -8.60 18.25
C ALA A 47 10.79 -7.50 19.26
N SER A 48 11.81 -6.70 18.98
CA SER A 48 12.04 -5.50 19.76
C SER A 48 10.71 -4.75 19.73
N PRO A 49 10.18 -4.28 20.87
CA PRO A 49 8.92 -3.56 20.87
C PRO A 49 9.06 -2.46 19.81
N ALA A 50 8.18 -2.51 18.80
CA ALA A 50 8.31 -1.69 17.61
C ALA A 50 8.52 -0.23 18.04
N ARG A 51 9.74 0.26 17.91
CA ARG A 51 10.07 1.62 18.30
C ARG A 51 9.24 2.52 17.42
N SER A 52 8.50 3.44 18.02
CA SER A 52 7.71 4.36 17.20
C SER A 52 8.64 5.20 16.32
N PRO A 53 8.28 5.41 15.05
CA PRO A 53 9.05 6.24 14.14
C PRO A 53 9.26 7.64 14.68
N LEU A 54 10.33 8.29 14.22
CA LEU A 54 10.53 9.70 14.47
C LEU A 54 9.56 10.52 13.60
N PRO A 55 9.14 11.72 14.05
CA PRO A 55 8.42 12.64 13.19
C PRO A 55 9.21 12.94 11.91
N PRO A 56 8.53 13.11 10.75
CA PRO A 56 9.21 13.45 9.51
C PRO A 56 9.91 14.81 9.62
N PRO A 57 11.22 14.88 9.32
CA PRO A 57 11.91 16.16 9.22
C PRO A 57 11.38 16.96 8.02
N PRO A 58 11.59 18.29 7.99
CA PRO A 58 11.18 19.14 6.86
C PRO A 58 11.79 18.73 5.53
N SER A 59 12.99 18.16 5.52
CA SER A 59 13.63 17.60 4.34
C SER A 59 14.24 16.24 4.65
N GLY A 60 14.34 15.37 3.65
CA GLY A 60 14.92 14.04 3.84
C GLY A 60 14.95 13.20 2.59
N LEU A 61 15.87 12.24 2.58
CA LEU A 61 16.06 11.24 1.52
C LEU A 61 16.01 9.84 2.11
N VAL A 62 15.25 8.93 1.51
CA VAL A 62 15.12 7.56 2.02
C VAL A 62 15.09 6.54 0.91
N ALA A 63 15.74 5.40 1.13
CA ALA A 63 15.61 4.23 0.26
C ALA A 63 14.38 3.44 0.67
N LEU A 64 13.54 3.08 -0.29
CA LEU A 64 12.28 2.39 -0.06
C LEU A 64 12.46 0.89 -0.21
N SER A 65 12.80 0.22 0.88
CA SER A 65 12.93 -1.24 0.93
C SER A 65 11.58 -1.95 0.78
N SER A 66 10.47 -1.26 1.09
CA SER A 66 9.12 -1.75 0.85
C SER A 66 8.71 -1.75 -0.63
N ARG A 67 9.56 -1.26 -1.54
CA ARG A 67 9.28 -1.20 -2.98
C ARG A 67 10.29 -2.01 -3.78
N ARG A 68 9.81 -2.68 -4.83
CA ARG A 68 10.61 -3.49 -5.76
C ARG A 68 10.26 -3.18 -7.20
N LEU A 69 11.19 -3.48 -8.10
CA LEU A 69 11.08 -3.16 -9.51
C LEU A 69 10.99 -4.43 -10.35
N ILE A 70 10.05 -4.43 -11.30
CA ILE A 70 9.92 -5.44 -12.34
C ILE A 70 10.28 -4.77 -13.67
N SER A 71 11.29 -5.31 -14.37
CA SER A 71 11.62 -4.90 -15.73
C SER A 71 10.70 -5.62 -16.73
N VAL A 72 10.14 -4.84 -17.65
CA VAL A 72 9.35 -5.31 -18.78
C VAL A 72 9.91 -4.67 -20.05
N SER A 73 10.50 -5.48 -20.94
CA SER A 73 11.24 -4.95 -22.11
C SER A 73 11.00 -5.76 -23.38
N GLY A 74 10.65 -5.08 -24.47
CA GLY A 74 10.48 -5.64 -25.81
C GLY A 74 9.34 -4.97 -26.59
N PRO A 75 9.23 -5.22 -27.90
CA PRO A 75 8.40 -4.45 -28.82
C PRO A 75 6.90 -4.45 -28.50
N ASP A 76 6.38 -5.52 -27.88
CA ASP A 76 4.96 -5.59 -27.52
C ASP A 76 4.66 -5.05 -26.09
N SER A 77 5.70 -4.68 -25.31
CA SER A 77 5.53 -4.19 -23.95
C SER A 77 4.63 -2.94 -23.84
N PRO A 78 4.71 -1.93 -24.74
CA PRO A 78 3.95 -0.70 -24.54
C PRO A 78 2.46 -0.95 -24.76
N LYS A 79 2.14 -1.71 -25.80
CA LYS A 79 0.77 -2.14 -26.11
C LYS A 79 0.20 -3.00 -25.00
N PHE A 80 0.98 -3.94 -24.47
CA PHE A 80 0.56 -4.77 -23.35
C PHE A 80 0.22 -3.92 -22.13
N LEU A 81 1.17 -3.08 -21.68
CA LEU A 81 1.01 -2.24 -20.49
C LEU A 81 -0.19 -1.30 -20.63
N GLN A 82 -0.36 -0.66 -21.80
CA GLN A 82 -1.52 0.18 -22.09
C GLN A 82 -2.86 -0.52 -21.85
N GLY A 83 -2.96 -1.82 -22.16
CA GLY A 83 -4.18 -2.58 -21.97
C GLY A 83 -4.44 -3.08 -20.54
N VAL A 84 -3.45 -3.00 -19.64
CA VAL A 84 -3.56 -3.61 -18.30
C VAL A 84 -3.39 -2.65 -17.13
N ILE A 85 -2.96 -1.41 -17.39
CA ILE A 85 -2.83 -0.37 -16.35
C ILE A 85 -3.83 0.78 -16.58
N THR A 86 -4.17 1.49 -15.51
CA THR A 86 -5.15 2.59 -15.53
C THR A 86 -4.66 3.91 -16.15
N GLN A 87 -3.34 4.11 -16.25
CA GLN A 87 -2.72 5.35 -16.74
C GLN A 87 -2.23 5.20 -18.19
N ASN A 88 -2.16 6.31 -18.92
CA ASN A 88 -1.54 6.39 -20.23
C ASN A 88 -0.03 6.62 -20.09
N ILE A 89 0.77 5.64 -20.54
CA ILE A 89 2.24 5.69 -20.56
C ILE A 89 2.81 5.95 -21.96
N LEU A 90 1.94 6.16 -22.95
CA LEU A 90 2.32 6.46 -24.33
C LEU A 90 2.16 7.97 -24.57
N PRO A 91 3.00 8.55 -25.44
CA PRO A 91 2.85 9.95 -25.80
C PRO A 91 1.50 10.20 -26.49
N PRO A 92 0.96 11.42 -26.39
CA PRO A 92 -0.24 11.80 -27.12
C PRO A 92 -0.04 11.60 -28.63
N PRO A 93 -1.06 11.09 -29.36
CA PRO A 93 -0.99 10.94 -30.81
C PRO A 93 -0.62 12.28 -31.48
N GLY A 94 0.36 12.26 -32.39
CA GLY A 94 0.77 13.45 -33.15
C GLY A 94 1.64 14.46 -32.40
N SER A 95 1.98 14.22 -31.12
CA SER A 95 2.79 15.17 -30.34
C SER A 95 4.25 15.25 -30.78
N GLY A 96 4.79 14.27 -31.53
CA GLY A 96 6.22 14.17 -31.83
C GLY A 96 7.12 14.03 -30.59
N THR A 97 6.54 14.06 -29.39
CA THR A 97 7.22 13.95 -28.10
C THR A 97 7.26 12.50 -27.66
N THR A 98 8.35 12.11 -27.00
CA THR A 98 8.43 10.86 -26.27
C THR A 98 7.53 10.94 -25.02
N SER A 99 7.02 9.79 -24.56
CA SER A 99 6.32 9.67 -23.27
C SER A 99 7.07 10.44 -22.16
N SER A 100 6.35 10.96 -21.15
CA SER A 100 6.96 11.66 -20.01
C SER A 100 8.15 10.85 -19.50
N ALA A 101 9.36 11.40 -19.67
CA ALA A 101 10.61 10.72 -19.34
C ALA A 101 10.70 10.36 -17.84
N ALA A 102 9.86 10.99 -17.02
CA ALA A 102 9.82 10.80 -15.58
C ALA A 102 9.00 9.57 -15.13
N GLY A 103 8.08 9.05 -15.95
CA GLY A 103 7.16 7.96 -15.56
C GLY A 103 5.84 8.44 -14.97
N SER A 104 5.03 7.51 -14.45
CA SER A 104 3.64 7.76 -14.07
C SER A 104 3.15 6.84 -12.96
N TYR A 105 2.28 7.35 -12.09
CA TYR A 105 1.53 6.53 -11.13
C TYR A 105 0.35 5.86 -11.84
N ALA A 106 0.06 4.61 -11.50
CA ALA A 106 -0.99 3.81 -12.13
C ALA A 106 -1.45 2.69 -11.19
N ALA A 107 -2.44 1.91 -11.63
CA ALA A 107 -2.82 0.67 -10.96
C ALA A 107 -3.09 -0.45 -11.97
N PHE A 108 -2.86 -1.68 -11.52
CA PHE A 108 -3.43 -2.88 -12.12
C PHE A 108 -4.77 -3.15 -11.48
N LEU A 109 -5.82 -3.40 -12.28
CA LEU A 109 -7.13 -3.78 -11.78
C LEU A 109 -7.46 -5.22 -12.16
N ASN A 110 -8.39 -5.83 -11.42
CA ASN A 110 -9.02 -7.05 -11.87
C ASN A 110 -10.14 -6.74 -12.88
N ALA A 111 -10.67 -7.77 -13.54
CA ALA A 111 -11.73 -7.62 -14.55
C ALA A 111 -13.01 -6.95 -14.01
N THR A 112 -13.20 -6.94 -12.69
CA THR A 112 -14.34 -6.28 -12.04
C THR A 112 -14.07 -4.84 -11.59
N GLY A 113 -12.87 -4.31 -11.87
CA GLY A 113 -12.48 -2.93 -11.56
C GLY A 113 -11.99 -2.69 -10.12
N ARG A 114 -11.53 -3.71 -9.41
CA ARG A 114 -10.90 -3.55 -8.07
C ARG A 114 -9.38 -3.57 -8.19
N VAL A 115 -8.72 -2.82 -7.31
CA VAL A 115 -7.26 -2.66 -7.30
C VAL A 115 -6.60 -4.01 -7.02
N LEU A 116 -5.67 -4.39 -7.90
CA LEU A 116 -4.74 -5.50 -7.66
C LEU A 116 -3.44 -4.97 -7.07
N HIS A 117 -2.88 -3.92 -7.65
CA HIS A 117 -1.61 -3.31 -7.24
C HIS A 117 -1.61 -1.83 -7.63
N ASP A 118 -1.20 -0.95 -6.71
CA ASP A 118 -0.73 0.39 -7.03
C ASP A 118 0.74 0.34 -7.49
N VAL A 119 1.04 1.04 -8.58
CA VAL A 119 2.36 0.96 -9.21
C VAL A 119 2.83 2.32 -9.70
N PHE A 120 4.14 2.50 -9.76
CA PHE A 120 4.73 3.49 -10.66
C PHE A 120 5.29 2.76 -11.88
N VAL A 121 5.13 3.35 -13.06
CA VAL A 121 5.68 2.85 -14.32
C VAL A 121 6.64 3.90 -14.88
N TYR A 122 7.88 3.50 -15.07
CA TYR A 122 8.95 4.35 -15.56
C TYR A 122 9.47 3.84 -16.91
N PRO A 123 9.80 4.72 -17.86
CA PRO A 123 10.67 4.34 -18.97
C PRO A 123 12.01 3.81 -18.43
N ASP A 124 12.49 2.67 -18.92
CA ASP A 124 13.80 2.11 -18.55
C ASP A 124 14.86 2.59 -19.54
N ALA A 125 15.65 3.59 -19.14
CA ALA A 125 16.70 4.18 -19.96
C ALA A 125 17.83 3.20 -20.34
N ARG A 126 17.89 2.03 -19.69
CA ARG A 126 18.90 0.99 -19.97
C ARG A 126 18.51 0.08 -21.14
N GLY A 127 17.23 0.07 -21.49
CA GLY A 127 16.68 -0.75 -22.57
C GLY A 127 16.35 0.07 -23.81
N THR A 128 15.66 -0.56 -24.76
CA THR A 128 15.17 0.11 -25.97
C THR A 128 14.16 1.22 -25.61
N PRO A 129 14.40 2.48 -26.01
CA PRO A 129 13.49 3.60 -25.75
C PRO A 129 12.08 3.32 -26.26
N GLY A 130 11.08 3.59 -25.43
CA GLY A 130 9.68 3.36 -25.76
C GLY A 130 9.23 1.90 -25.72
N GLU A 131 10.13 0.93 -25.50
CA GLU A 131 9.83 -0.51 -25.40
C GLU A 131 10.27 -1.13 -24.07
N SER A 132 10.93 -0.38 -23.20
CA SER A 132 11.47 -0.87 -21.93
C SER A 132 10.93 -0.03 -20.78
N PHE A 133 10.41 -0.72 -19.76
CA PHE A 133 9.79 -0.10 -18.60
C PHE A 133 10.21 -0.77 -17.30
N LEU A 134 10.26 0.01 -16.23
CA LEU A 134 10.35 -0.44 -14.85
C LEU A 134 9.02 -0.22 -14.15
N ILE A 135 8.50 -1.27 -13.52
CA ILE A 135 7.27 -1.22 -12.72
C ILE A 135 7.66 -1.32 -11.26
N GLU A 136 7.49 -0.23 -10.53
CA GLU A 136 7.61 -0.19 -9.07
C GLU A 136 6.33 -0.68 -8.43
N VAL A 137 6.44 -1.63 -7.52
CA VAL A 137 5.33 -2.24 -6.78
C VAL A 137 5.75 -2.54 -5.35
N ASP A 138 4.78 -2.70 -4.46
CA ASP A 138 4.96 -3.24 -3.11
C ASP A 138 5.84 -4.51 -3.16
N ALA A 139 6.90 -4.53 -2.36
CA ALA A 139 7.89 -5.60 -2.31
C ALA A 139 7.27 -6.96 -2.00
N ALA A 140 6.24 -7.00 -1.15
CA ALA A 140 5.55 -8.24 -0.79
C ALA A 140 4.73 -8.81 -1.97
N GLU A 141 4.27 -7.94 -2.87
CA GLU A 141 3.47 -8.33 -4.03
C GLU A 141 4.28 -8.49 -5.33
N ALA A 142 5.53 -8.06 -5.38
CA ALA A 142 6.33 -8.07 -6.61
C ALA A 142 6.40 -9.45 -7.28
N PRO A 143 6.62 -10.59 -6.56
CA PRO A 143 6.59 -11.92 -7.18
C PRO A 143 5.20 -12.33 -7.68
N ARG A 144 4.13 -11.77 -7.11
CA ARG A 144 2.76 -12.03 -7.55
C ARG A 144 2.45 -11.26 -8.84
N LEU A 145 2.80 -9.98 -8.89
CA LEU A 145 2.63 -9.15 -10.08
C LEU A 145 3.50 -9.66 -11.24
N GLU A 146 4.73 -10.08 -10.98
CA GLU A 146 5.60 -10.66 -12.02
C GLU A 146 4.97 -11.89 -12.67
N ARG A 147 4.45 -12.83 -11.85
CA ARG A 147 3.72 -14.01 -12.33
C ARG A 147 2.43 -13.65 -13.06
N HIS A 148 1.72 -12.61 -12.60
CA HIS A 148 0.52 -12.10 -13.27
C HIS A 148 0.87 -11.62 -14.68
N ILE A 149 1.86 -10.73 -14.83
CA ILE A 149 2.31 -10.24 -16.14
C ILE A 149 2.75 -11.40 -17.05
N LYS A 150 3.57 -12.34 -16.53
CA LYS A 150 4.00 -13.52 -17.30
C LYS A 150 2.84 -14.38 -17.78
N ARG A 151 1.78 -14.54 -16.98
CA ARG A 151 0.57 -15.30 -17.36
C ARG A 151 -0.19 -14.62 -18.50
N TYR A 152 -0.32 -13.29 -18.46
CA TYR A 152 -1.07 -12.52 -19.46
C TYR A 152 -0.24 -12.08 -20.68
N LYS A 153 1.09 -12.26 -20.64
CA LYS A 153 1.99 -12.02 -21.78
C LYS A 153 1.59 -12.83 -23.02
N LEU A 154 1.12 -14.07 -22.87
CA LEU A 154 0.79 -14.96 -24.00
C LEU A 154 1.90 -14.97 -25.06
N ARG A 155 1.58 -14.63 -26.32
CA ARG A 155 2.51 -14.56 -27.46
C ARG A 155 3.21 -13.21 -27.62
N ALA A 156 2.93 -12.25 -26.73
CA ALA A 156 3.53 -10.92 -26.80
C ALA A 156 5.06 -11.00 -26.62
N LYS A 157 5.78 -10.30 -27.48
CA LYS A 157 7.23 -10.26 -27.57
C LYS A 157 7.81 -9.24 -26.59
N PHE A 158 7.91 -9.61 -25.32
CA PHE A 158 8.67 -8.87 -24.30
C PHE A 158 9.18 -9.78 -23.18
N ALA A 159 10.33 -9.48 -22.58
CA ALA A 159 10.83 -10.13 -21.39
C ALA A 159 10.22 -9.50 -20.12
N VAL A 160 10.12 -10.29 -19.04
CA VAL A 160 9.65 -9.85 -17.72
C VAL A 160 10.60 -10.41 -16.68
N ARG A 161 11.16 -9.55 -15.83
CA ARG A 161 12.11 -9.93 -14.79
C ARG A 161 11.92 -9.09 -13.54
N LEU A 162 11.68 -9.73 -12.40
CA LEU A 162 11.83 -9.11 -11.10
C LEU A 162 13.32 -8.82 -10.85
N LEU A 163 13.67 -7.55 -10.61
CA LEU A 163 15.06 -7.14 -10.37
C LEU A 163 15.51 -7.57 -8.98
N ASP A 164 16.78 -7.96 -8.81
CA ASP A 164 17.32 -8.33 -7.51
C ASP A 164 17.44 -7.10 -6.59
N PRO A 165 17.33 -7.28 -5.25
CA PRO A 165 17.54 -6.18 -4.31
C PRO A 165 18.91 -5.51 -4.53
N GLY A 166 18.91 -4.18 -4.68
CA GLY A 166 20.14 -3.40 -4.88
C GLY A 166 20.59 -3.27 -6.35
N GLU A 167 20.01 -4.02 -7.31
CA GLU A 167 20.27 -3.80 -8.74
C GLU A 167 19.83 -2.39 -9.15
N VAL A 168 18.59 -2.04 -8.81
CA VAL A 168 18.05 -0.69 -8.86
C VAL A 168 17.33 -0.41 -7.56
N THR A 169 17.62 0.73 -6.94
CA THR A 169 17.02 1.16 -5.68
C THR A 169 16.02 2.28 -5.92
N VAL A 170 14.86 2.15 -5.28
CA VAL A 170 13.83 3.17 -5.25
C VAL A 170 14.12 4.10 -4.08
N TRP A 171 14.18 5.40 -4.36
CA TRP A 171 14.35 6.44 -3.36
C TRP A 171 13.17 7.41 -3.37
N HIS A 172 12.87 7.96 -2.20
CA HIS A 172 11.97 9.08 -2.04
C HIS A 172 12.71 10.24 -1.36
N GLY A 173 12.59 11.45 -1.93
CA GLY A 173 13.18 12.67 -1.39
C GLY A 173 12.15 13.79 -1.26
N TRP A 174 12.21 14.58 -0.19
CA TRP A 174 11.34 15.74 0.00
C TRP A 174 12.10 16.92 0.62
N ASP A 175 11.58 18.12 0.41
CA ASP A 175 12.05 19.36 1.02
C ASP A 175 10.91 20.37 1.17
N ASP A 176 10.52 20.63 2.42
CA ASP A 176 9.45 21.55 2.79
C ASP A 176 9.93 23.00 2.91
N HIS A 177 11.25 23.24 3.06
CA HIS A 177 11.82 24.60 2.95
C HIS A 177 11.66 25.15 1.52
N GLY A 178 11.38 24.24 0.59
CA GLY A 178 10.95 24.38 -0.79
C GLY A 178 9.88 25.42 -1.13
N GLY A 179 9.04 25.82 -0.18
CA GLY A 179 7.97 26.81 -0.38
C GLY A 179 7.19 26.60 -1.68
N GLY A 180 6.53 25.45 -1.86
CA GLY A 180 5.55 25.19 -2.93
C GLY A 180 6.01 25.32 -4.40
N GLY A 181 7.22 25.80 -4.67
CA GLY A 181 7.68 26.15 -6.01
C GLY A 181 9.09 26.71 -6.14
N GLY A 182 9.95 26.71 -5.10
CA GLY A 182 11.24 27.42 -5.19
C GLY A 182 12.47 26.82 -4.50
N GLY A 183 12.35 26.07 -3.41
CA GLY A 183 13.52 25.67 -2.61
C GLY A 183 14.06 24.28 -2.89
N ALA A 184 13.88 23.76 -4.10
CA ALA A 184 14.59 22.55 -4.49
C ALA A 184 15.18 22.70 -5.89
N THR A 185 16.03 23.68 -6.14
CA THR A 185 16.87 23.67 -7.36
C THR A 185 17.59 22.32 -7.51
N ALA A 186 17.97 21.66 -6.41
CA ALA A 186 18.54 20.30 -6.43
C ALA A 186 17.54 19.16 -6.76
N LEU A 187 16.22 19.31 -6.51
CA LEU A 187 15.19 18.31 -6.87
C LEU A 187 14.39 18.69 -8.14
N THR A 188 14.41 19.95 -8.57
CA THR A 188 13.71 20.42 -9.78
C THR A 188 14.65 20.51 -10.97
N GLU A 189 15.92 20.87 -10.76
CA GLU A 189 16.96 20.77 -11.79
C GLU A 189 17.53 19.35 -11.78
N GLY A 190 16.72 18.40 -12.22
CA GLY A 190 17.23 17.12 -12.67
C GLY A 190 18.27 17.35 -13.78
N GLY A 191 19.54 17.22 -13.43
CA GLY A 191 20.63 17.14 -14.40
C GLY A 191 21.39 18.44 -14.64
N LYS A 192 22.66 18.44 -14.22
CA LYS A 192 23.80 19.11 -14.88
C LYS A 192 25.17 18.62 -14.40
N SER A 193 25.26 17.61 -13.54
CA SER A 193 26.52 16.96 -13.16
C SER A 193 26.67 15.59 -13.83
N ALA A 194 27.92 15.16 -14.05
CA ALA A 194 28.23 13.83 -14.55
C ALA A 194 27.72 12.71 -13.61
N GLU A 195 27.45 13.00 -12.33
CA GLU A 195 26.90 12.05 -11.36
C GLU A 195 25.37 11.92 -11.47
N ALA A 196 24.67 12.99 -11.89
CA ALA A 196 23.24 12.95 -12.21
C ALA A 196 22.95 12.08 -13.45
N SER A 197 23.94 11.85 -14.31
CA SER A 197 23.80 11.01 -15.53
C SER A 197 23.49 9.53 -15.27
N ARG A 198 23.61 9.07 -14.02
CA ARG A 198 23.33 7.68 -13.60
C ARG A 198 22.03 7.53 -12.82
N GLN A 199 21.29 8.62 -12.65
CA GLN A 199 19.93 8.59 -12.14
C GLN A 199 19.01 8.15 -13.28
N LEU A 200 18.40 6.96 -13.15
CA LEU A 200 17.55 6.38 -14.20
C LEU A 200 16.24 7.15 -14.34
N VAL A 201 15.74 7.68 -13.23
CA VAL A 201 14.44 8.34 -13.14
C VAL A 201 14.50 9.45 -12.11
N HIS A 202 13.87 10.57 -12.44
CA HIS A 202 13.53 11.65 -11.53
C HIS A 202 12.07 12.06 -11.75
N LEU A 203 11.18 11.69 -10.83
CA LEU A 203 9.74 11.93 -10.94
C LEU A 203 9.25 12.73 -9.76
N ARG A 204 8.68 13.91 -10.01
CA ARG A 204 7.84 14.57 -9.00
C ARG A 204 6.67 13.66 -8.66
N ASP A 205 6.50 13.33 -7.39
CA ASP A 205 5.46 12.42 -6.96
C ASP A 205 4.08 13.05 -7.26
N PRO A 206 3.26 12.43 -8.15
CA PRO A 206 2.00 13.01 -8.59
C PRO A 206 0.88 12.83 -7.57
N ARG A 207 1.09 12.03 -6.51
CA ARG A 207 0.00 11.61 -5.62
C ARG A 207 -0.49 12.73 -4.72
N ALA A 208 0.40 13.62 -4.28
CA ALA A 208 -0.01 14.80 -3.55
C ALA A 208 1.00 15.95 -3.76
N PRO A 209 0.54 17.20 -3.89
CA PRO A 209 1.41 18.37 -3.90
C PRO A 209 2.31 18.40 -2.66
N GLY A 210 3.63 18.59 -2.87
CA GLY A 210 4.60 18.64 -1.78
C GLY A 210 5.04 17.28 -1.22
N LEU A 211 4.54 16.15 -1.75
CA LEU A 211 4.92 14.84 -1.23
C LEU A 211 6.41 14.54 -1.43
N GLY A 212 6.98 15.03 -2.52
CA GLY A 212 8.39 14.90 -2.86
C GLY A 212 8.63 14.32 -4.24
N TYR A 213 9.70 13.56 -4.37
CA TYR A 213 10.21 13.04 -5.62
C TYR A 213 10.59 11.56 -5.49
N ARG A 214 10.23 10.79 -6.50
CA ARG A 214 10.70 9.42 -6.73
C ARG A 214 11.95 9.43 -7.59
N MET A 215 12.94 8.65 -7.18
CA MET A 215 14.22 8.56 -7.85
C MET A 215 14.67 7.11 -7.95
N LEU A 216 15.19 6.72 -9.11
CA LEU A 216 15.78 5.38 -9.31
C LEU A 216 17.27 5.49 -9.58
N THR A 217 18.07 4.70 -8.87
CA THR A 217 19.53 4.63 -9.03
C THR A 217 20.00 3.18 -9.13
N GLU A 218 21.03 2.95 -9.93
CA GLU A 218 21.64 1.61 -10.05
C GLU A 218 22.61 1.30 -8.89
N GLY A 219 22.69 0.02 -8.54
CA GLY A 219 23.72 -0.51 -7.65
C GLY A 219 23.67 0.01 -6.23
N GLY A 220 22.48 0.34 -5.70
CA GLY A 220 22.31 0.82 -4.32
C GLY A 220 22.87 2.21 -4.05
N ARG A 221 23.32 2.94 -5.07
CA ARG A 221 23.92 4.28 -4.92
C ARG A 221 22.88 5.29 -4.47
N GLU A 222 23.29 6.22 -3.63
CA GLU A 222 22.44 7.31 -3.19
C GLU A 222 22.29 8.38 -4.29
N PRO A 223 21.09 8.95 -4.48
CA PRO A 223 20.89 10.09 -5.37
C PRO A 223 21.70 11.32 -4.93
N ALA A 224 22.40 11.95 -5.86
CA ALA A 224 23.18 13.17 -5.62
C ALA A 224 22.29 14.43 -5.58
N VAL A 225 21.41 14.52 -4.57
CA VAL A 225 20.40 15.60 -4.45
C VAL A 225 20.60 16.53 -3.24
N GLY A 226 21.70 16.37 -2.50
CA GLY A 226 22.04 17.26 -1.38
C GLY A 226 21.07 17.20 -0.19
N LEU A 227 20.30 16.12 -0.07
CA LEU A 227 19.38 15.88 1.04
C LEU A 227 20.01 14.94 2.07
N GLU A 228 19.71 15.15 3.34
CA GLU A 228 20.15 14.23 4.40
C GLU A 228 19.34 12.93 4.38
N ARG A 229 20.01 11.81 4.64
CA ARG A 229 19.32 10.52 4.77
C ARG A 229 18.42 10.50 5.99
N ALA A 230 17.15 10.15 5.80
CA ALA A 230 16.26 9.83 6.90
C ALA A 230 16.74 8.54 7.59
N ALA A 231 16.52 8.47 8.90
CA ALA A 231 16.97 7.34 9.73
C ALA A 231 16.24 6.01 9.40
N ASP A 232 15.00 6.08 8.94
CA ASP A 232 14.14 4.92 8.66
C ASP A 232 13.11 5.26 7.56
N GLU A 233 12.71 4.26 6.78
CA GLU A 233 11.60 4.31 5.82
C GLU A 233 10.25 4.61 6.49
N ASP A 234 10.10 4.26 7.76
CA ASP A 234 8.91 4.57 8.54
C ASP A 234 8.63 6.07 8.65
N VAL A 235 9.67 6.91 8.58
CA VAL A 235 9.53 8.38 8.53
C VAL A 235 8.76 8.82 7.28
N TYR A 236 9.04 8.18 6.15
CA TYR A 236 8.30 8.39 4.91
C TYR A 236 6.86 7.86 5.02
N ARG A 237 6.63 6.73 5.69
CA ARG A 237 5.27 6.23 5.96
C ARG A 237 4.45 7.22 6.78
N VAL A 238 5.03 7.79 7.85
CA VAL A 238 4.37 8.83 8.65
C VAL A 238 4.05 10.05 7.79
N ARG A 239 5.01 10.52 6.97
CA ARG A 239 4.78 11.64 6.03
C ARG A 239 3.58 11.36 5.10
N ARG A 240 3.50 10.17 4.50
CA ARG A 240 2.36 9.77 3.67
C ARG A 240 1.04 9.80 4.44
N TYR A 241 1.01 9.30 5.68
CA TYR A 241 -0.20 9.34 6.51
C TYR A 241 -0.62 10.76 6.85
N LEU A 242 0.32 11.66 7.16
CA LEU A 242 0.00 13.07 7.37
C LEU A 242 -0.55 13.76 6.11
N MET A 243 -0.15 13.29 4.92
CA MET A 243 -0.63 13.81 3.64
C MET A 243 -1.86 13.07 3.09
N GLY A 244 -2.32 11.99 3.73
CA GLY A 244 -3.47 11.20 3.26
C GLY A 244 -3.21 10.35 2.02
N VAL A 245 -1.96 9.92 1.80
CA VAL A 245 -1.55 9.19 0.59
C VAL A 245 -1.39 7.69 0.87
N PRO A 246 -2.28 6.83 0.36
CA PRO A 246 -2.14 5.39 0.50
C PRO A 246 -1.05 4.82 -0.45
N GLU A 247 -0.40 3.74 -0.02
CA GLU A 247 0.59 2.99 -0.79
C GLU A 247 0.64 1.52 -0.36
N GLY A 248 0.65 0.61 -1.33
CA GLY A 248 0.76 -0.83 -1.08
C GLY A 248 -0.51 -1.48 -0.52
N GLN A 249 -0.45 -2.80 -0.33
CA GLN A 249 -1.66 -3.61 -0.14
C GLN A 249 -2.28 -3.55 1.25
N SER A 250 -1.50 -3.08 2.24
CA SER A 250 -2.03 -2.84 3.58
C SER A 250 -2.95 -1.61 3.66
N GLU A 251 -2.89 -0.75 2.64
CA GLU A 251 -3.61 0.52 2.58
C GLU A 251 -4.60 0.53 1.40
N LEU A 252 -4.27 -0.18 0.31
CA LEU A 252 -5.14 -0.45 -0.84
C LEU A 252 -5.40 -1.96 -0.94
N LEU A 253 -6.38 -2.44 -0.17
CA LEU A 253 -6.67 -3.87 -0.03
C LEU A 253 -6.91 -4.55 -1.39
N ARG A 254 -6.11 -5.57 -1.68
CA ARG A 254 -6.18 -6.33 -2.93
C ARG A 254 -7.58 -6.88 -3.21
N GLU A 255 -8.07 -6.73 -4.43
CA GLU A 255 -9.38 -7.22 -4.89
C GLU A 255 -10.61 -6.63 -4.17
N HIS A 256 -10.41 -5.80 -3.14
CA HIS A 256 -11.46 -5.15 -2.37
C HIS A 256 -11.50 -3.64 -2.60
N ALA A 257 -10.34 -2.98 -2.65
CA ALA A 257 -10.24 -1.54 -2.84
C ALA A 257 -10.76 -1.13 -4.23
N LEU A 258 -11.59 -0.09 -4.24
CA LEU A 258 -12.03 0.56 -5.47
C LEU A 258 -11.08 1.73 -5.78
N PRO A 259 -10.68 1.93 -7.05
CA PRO A 259 -9.70 2.97 -7.41
C PRO A 259 -10.10 4.37 -6.92
N LEU A 260 -11.36 4.75 -7.14
CA LEU A 260 -11.89 6.08 -6.75
C LEU A 260 -12.05 6.19 -5.23
N GLU A 261 -12.30 5.09 -4.51
CA GLU A 261 -12.30 5.12 -3.03
C GLU A 261 -10.87 5.28 -2.49
N GLY A 262 -9.86 4.77 -3.20
CA GLY A 262 -8.44 4.94 -2.89
C GLY A 262 -7.84 6.28 -3.34
N ASN A 263 -8.63 7.21 -3.88
CA ASN A 263 -8.20 8.49 -4.46
C ASN A 263 -7.31 8.41 -5.71
N LEU A 264 -7.25 7.26 -6.40
CA LEU A 264 -6.40 7.07 -7.58
C LEU A 264 -6.76 8.03 -8.73
N ASP A 265 -8.01 8.46 -8.79
CA ASP A 265 -8.53 9.44 -9.74
C ASP A 265 -7.99 10.86 -9.50
N VAL A 266 -7.74 11.23 -8.24
CA VAL A 266 -7.20 12.55 -7.86
C VAL A 266 -5.68 12.53 -7.80
N MET A 267 -5.08 11.40 -7.45
CA MET A 267 -3.62 11.18 -7.40
C MET A 267 -2.96 11.01 -8.78
N GLY A 268 -3.69 11.25 -9.87
CA GLY A 268 -3.18 11.12 -11.23
C GLY A 268 -2.87 9.68 -11.67
N ALA A 269 -3.51 8.67 -11.07
CA ALA A 269 -3.27 7.27 -11.40
C ALA A 269 -4.14 6.73 -12.55
N ILE A 270 -5.16 7.48 -12.98
CA ILE A 270 -6.14 7.06 -13.97
C ILE A 270 -6.21 8.12 -15.07
N ASP A 271 -6.02 7.70 -16.33
CA ASP A 271 -6.40 8.52 -17.48
C ASP A 271 -7.81 8.13 -17.92
N PHE A 272 -8.76 9.06 -17.85
CA PHE A 272 -10.11 8.81 -18.35
C PHE A 272 -10.24 8.98 -19.87
N ARG A 273 -9.17 9.46 -20.54
CA ARG A 273 -9.14 9.71 -22.00
C ARG A 273 -8.38 8.65 -22.78
N LYS A 274 -7.73 7.69 -22.10
CA LYS A 274 -6.99 6.60 -22.77
C LYS A 274 -7.93 5.54 -23.34
N GLY A 275 -7.37 4.68 -24.18
CA GLY A 275 -8.06 3.51 -24.70
C GLY A 275 -8.36 2.43 -23.66
N CYS A 276 -8.99 1.34 -24.10
CA CYS A 276 -9.49 0.30 -23.20
C CYS A 276 -8.39 -0.34 -22.34
N TYR A 277 -8.68 -0.50 -21.04
CA TYR A 277 -7.85 -1.28 -20.12
C TYR A 277 -8.68 -2.22 -19.24
N VAL A 278 -8.05 -3.25 -18.67
CA VAL A 278 -8.71 -4.24 -17.81
C VAL A 278 -9.40 -3.57 -16.61
N GLY A 279 -10.69 -3.83 -16.42
CA GLY A 279 -11.46 -3.37 -15.26
C GLY A 279 -11.95 -1.92 -15.36
N GLN A 280 -11.88 -1.30 -16.54
CA GLN A 280 -12.29 0.09 -16.75
C GLN A 280 -13.79 0.33 -16.54
N GLU A 281 -14.65 -0.65 -16.79
CA GLU A 281 -16.10 -0.45 -16.91
C GLU A 281 -16.70 0.10 -15.61
N LEU A 282 -16.29 -0.46 -14.47
CA LEU A 282 -16.73 0.01 -13.17
C LEU A 282 -16.18 1.41 -12.86
N THR A 283 -14.90 1.64 -13.16
CA THR A 283 -14.20 2.91 -12.92
C THR A 283 -14.85 4.05 -13.69
N ILE A 284 -15.03 3.88 -15.01
CA ILE A 284 -15.65 4.87 -15.90
C ILE A 284 -17.11 5.12 -15.53
N ARG A 285 -17.88 4.05 -15.27
CA ARG A 285 -19.28 4.18 -14.84
C ARG A 285 -19.40 4.99 -13.55
N THR A 286 -18.52 4.74 -12.59
CA THR A 286 -18.52 5.46 -11.31
C THR A 286 -18.12 6.93 -11.50
N LYS A 287 -17.15 7.23 -12.38
CA LYS A 287 -16.75 8.61 -12.70
C LYS A 287 -17.87 9.45 -13.31
N HIS A 288 -18.63 8.90 -14.28
CA HIS A 288 -19.62 9.70 -15.03
C HIS A 288 -21.04 9.64 -14.49
N ARG A 289 -21.40 8.58 -13.77
CA ARG A 289 -22.79 8.37 -13.31
C ARG A 289 -22.91 8.03 -11.83
N GLY A 290 -21.78 7.77 -11.17
CA GLY A 290 -21.74 7.38 -9.76
C GLY A 290 -21.41 8.56 -8.85
N VAL A 291 -21.65 8.34 -7.55
CA VAL A 291 -21.19 9.22 -6.49
C VAL A 291 -20.21 8.41 -5.63
N VAL A 292 -18.99 8.92 -5.48
CA VAL A 292 -17.96 8.30 -4.63
C VAL A 292 -18.20 8.73 -3.19
N ARG A 293 -18.90 7.89 -2.43
CA ARG A 293 -19.31 8.19 -1.04
C ARG A 293 -18.23 7.89 0.00
N LYS A 294 -17.28 7.01 -0.33
CA LYS A 294 -16.21 6.61 0.57
C LYS A 294 -14.86 6.97 -0.05
N ARG A 295 -13.96 7.54 0.75
CA ARG A 295 -12.58 7.79 0.35
C ARG A 295 -11.62 7.46 1.47
N VAL A 296 -10.41 7.04 1.11
CA VAL A 296 -9.30 6.92 2.05
C VAL A 296 -8.94 8.32 2.52
N LEU A 297 -8.94 8.54 3.83
CA LEU A 297 -8.57 9.79 4.48
C LEU A 297 -7.51 9.54 5.53
N PRO A 298 -6.62 10.51 5.77
CA PRO A 298 -5.78 10.50 6.96
C PRO A 298 -6.64 10.65 8.20
N ALA A 299 -6.28 9.91 9.24
CA ALA A 299 -6.99 9.93 10.50
C ALA A 299 -6.02 9.89 11.68
N MET A 300 -6.45 10.50 12.77
CA MET A 300 -5.72 10.52 14.04
C MET A 300 -6.56 9.86 15.12
N ILE A 301 -5.93 8.98 15.89
CA ILE A 301 -6.51 8.42 17.09
C ILE A 301 -6.19 9.30 18.29
N TYR A 302 -7.10 9.35 19.26
CA TYR A 302 -6.93 10.08 20.51
C TYR A 302 -7.67 9.37 21.64
N ASP A 303 -7.34 9.75 22.88
CA ASP A 303 -7.83 9.07 24.07
C ASP A 303 -9.36 8.98 24.10
N ALA A 304 -9.87 7.84 24.54
CA ALA A 304 -11.31 7.64 24.69
C ALA A 304 -11.91 8.56 25.77
N ASP A 305 -11.09 8.95 26.75
CA ASP A 305 -11.49 9.84 27.85
C ASP A 305 -11.32 11.33 27.49
N SER A 306 -10.71 11.66 26.33
CA SER A 306 -10.57 13.05 25.87
C SER A 306 -11.94 13.70 25.65
N THR A 307 -12.13 14.89 26.20
CA THR A 307 -13.34 15.70 26.03
C THR A 307 -13.33 16.54 24.76
N GLU A 308 -12.14 16.76 24.18
CA GLU A 308 -11.95 17.62 23.01
C GLU A 308 -11.43 16.81 21.82
N GLN A 309 -12.01 17.09 20.66
CA GLN A 309 -11.50 16.59 19.39
C GLN A 309 -10.19 17.28 19.03
N PRO A 310 -9.22 16.58 18.46
CA PRO A 310 -7.99 17.22 18.03
C PRO A 310 -8.24 18.28 16.94
N PRO A 311 -7.64 19.47 17.05
CA PRO A 311 -7.92 20.58 16.12
C PRO A 311 -7.29 20.35 14.74
N GLN A 312 -6.14 19.69 14.69
CA GLN A 312 -5.37 19.45 13.49
C GLN A 312 -4.75 18.06 13.50
N LEU A 313 -4.41 17.56 12.32
CA LEU A 313 -3.69 16.30 12.15
C LEU A 313 -2.23 16.50 12.54
N GLN A 314 -1.74 15.70 13.50
CA GLN A 314 -0.35 15.76 13.95
C GLN A 314 0.15 14.37 14.36
N TYR A 315 1.37 14.05 13.96
CA TYR A 315 2.01 12.82 14.39
C TYR A 315 2.62 12.94 15.79
N LEU A 316 2.32 11.97 16.64
CA LEU A 316 2.92 11.73 17.93
C LEU A 316 3.38 10.26 18.00
N PRO A 317 4.66 10.01 18.31
CA PRO A 317 5.14 8.64 18.57
C PRO A 317 4.37 7.99 19.72
N ALA A 318 4.26 6.66 19.73
CA ALA A 318 3.62 5.96 20.85
C ALA A 318 4.34 6.30 22.17
N GLY A 319 3.55 6.59 23.21
CA GLY A 319 4.05 6.97 24.53
C GLY A 319 4.37 8.46 24.74
N HIS A 320 4.22 9.33 23.72
CA HIS A 320 4.41 10.79 23.86
C HIS A 320 3.10 11.58 24.05
N THR A 321 1.96 10.91 23.95
CA THR A 321 0.65 11.47 24.30
C THR A 321 0.54 11.51 25.84
N GLY A 322 0.38 12.70 26.42
CA GLY A 322 0.61 12.98 27.85
C GLY A 322 -0.47 12.46 28.82
N GLY A 323 -0.80 11.16 28.80
CA GLY A 323 -1.71 10.51 29.74
C GLY A 323 -1.08 9.30 30.42
N ALA A 324 -1.26 9.18 31.74
CA ALA A 324 -0.65 8.15 32.61
C ALA A 324 -1.16 6.70 32.41
N LYS A 325 -1.82 6.38 31.28
CA LYS A 325 -2.27 5.02 30.94
C LYS A 325 -1.65 4.63 29.59
N GLN A 326 -1.27 3.35 29.44
CA GLN A 326 -0.77 2.79 28.17
C GLN A 326 -1.72 3.16 27.02
N GLN A 327 -1.36 4.17 26.24
CA GLN A 327 -2.17 4.63 25.13
C GLN A 327 -1.99 3.72 23.93
N GLN A 328 -3.11 3.28 23.37
CA GLN A 328 -3.18 2.41 22.21
C GLN A 328 -2.42 3.03 21.04
N SER A 329 -1.48 2.28 20.45
CA SER A 329 -0.82 2.70 19.22
C SER A 329 -1.74 2.44 18.03
N ALA A 330 -1.82 3.37 17.08
CA ALA A 330 -2.55 3.21 15.83
C ALA A 330 -2.09 1.96 15.04
N GLY A 331 -0.84 1.52 15.26
CA GLY A 331 -0.29 0.30 14.67
C GLY A 331 -0.74 -1.00 15.32
N SER A 332 -1.29 -0.97 16.54
CA SER A 332 -1.85 -2.16 17.21
C SER A 332 -3.34 -2.36 16.93
N ILE A 333 -4.00 -1.41 16.25
CA ILE A 333 -5.40 -1.52 15.86
C ILE A 333 -5.52 -2.40 14.62
N PRO A 334 -6.29 -3.50 14.66
CA PRO A 334 -6.46 -4.39 13.51
C PRO A 334 -7.03 -3.65 12.28
N ALA A 335 -6.55 -4.02 11.10
CA ALA A 335 -7.15 -3.58 9.84
C ALA A 335 -8.64 -3.99 9.78
N ASP A 336 -9.44 -3.28 8.99
CA ASP A 336 -10.89 -3.48 8.86
C ASP A 336 -11.73 -3.18 10.12
N THR A 337 -11.12 -2.73 11.23
CA THR A 337 -11.85 -2.29 12.43
C THR A 337 -12.91 -1.25 12.06
N SER A 338 -14.17 -1.52 12.40
CA SER A 338 -15.29 -0.64 12.06
C SER A 338 -15.24 0.65 12.87
N ILE A 339 -15.50 1.78 12.20
CA ILE A 339 -15.59 3.10 12.82
C ILE A 339 -17.07 3.41 13.05
N GLY A 340 -17.46 3.61 14.31
CA GLY A 340 -18.81 4.00 14.73
C GLY A 340 -18.91 5.46 15.13
N ARG A 341 -20.13 6.03 15.12
CA ARG A 341 -20.41 7.32 15.78
C ARG A 341 -20.50 7.10 17.28
N LEU A 342 -19.78 7.90 18.06
CA LEU A 342 -19.83 7.81 19.52
C LEU A 342 -21.24 8.13 20.02
N GLY A 343 -21.76 7.29 20.91
CA GLY A 343 -23.09 7.48 21.54
C GLY A 343 -24.29 7.32 20.60
N LYS A 344 -24.08 6.97 19.32
CA LYS A 344 -25.15 6.81 18.32
C LYS A 344 -25.10 5.41 17.71
N ARG A 345 -26.25 4.73 17.67
CA ARG A 345 -26.41 3.50 16.87
C ARG A 345 -26.65 3.88 15.42
N GLY A 346 -26.05 3.15 14.48
CA GLY A 346 -26.26 3.41 13.07
C GLY A 346 -25.29 2.65 12.18
N ARG A 347 -25.30 3.02 10.90
CA ARG A 347 -24.36 2.48 9.91
C ARG A 347 -22.93 2.86 10.29
N SER A 348 -22.00 1.94 10.07
CA SER A 348 -20.56 2.19 10.16
C SER A 348 -20.16 3.42 9.33
N ALA A 349 -19.45 4.34 9.97
CA ALA A 349 -18.92 5.58 9.40
C ALA A 349 -17.72 5.32 8.47
N GLY A 350 -17.03 4.20 8.67
CA GLY A 350 -15.84 3.86 7.92
C GLY A 350 -15.13 2.63 8.47
N LYS A 351 -13.94 2.37 7.96
CA LYS A 351 -13.08 1.28 8.43
C LYS A 351 -11.64 1.75 8.57
N TRP A 352 -10.98 1.30 9.62
CA TRP A 352 -9.55 1.46 9.79
C TRP A 352 -8.78 0.63 8.77
N LEU A 353 -7.68 1.17 8.23
CA LEU A 353 -6.82 0.45 7.31
C LEU A 353 -5.50 0.08 8.00
N ARG A 354 -4.71 1.10 8.33
CA ARG A 354 -3.39 0.93 8.93
C ARG A 354 -2.97 2.23 9.62
N GLY A 355 -2.13 2.14 10.64
CA GLY A 355 -1.49 3.31 11.23
C GLY A 355 -0.20 3.03 11.96
N VAL A 356 0.37 4.08 12.54
CA VAL A 356 1.60 4.09 13.32
C VAL A 356 1.58 5.27 14.29
N GLY A 357 2.11 5.10 15.50
CA GLY A 357 2.00 6.12 16.56
C GLY A 357 0.54 6.45 16.83
N ASN A 358 0.09 7.68 16.60
CA ASN A 358 -1.30 8.10 16.72
C ASN A 358 -2.00 8.38 15.37
N VAL A 359 -1.36 8.17 14.21
CA VAL A 359 -1.94 8.49 12.89
C VAL A 359 -2.05 7.26 12.00
N GLY A 360 -2.90 7.35 10.98
CA GLY A 360 -3.04 6.30 9.98
C GLY A 360 -4.01 6.71 8.88
N LEU A 361 -4.45 5.72 8.12
CA LEU A 361 -5.44 5.87 7.07
C LEU A 361 -6.71 5.09 7.41
N ALA A 362 -7.84 5.66 7.02
CA ALA A 362 -9.15 5.03 7.17
C ALA A 362 -9.98 5.23 5.89
N LEU A 363 -10.76 4.22 5.53
CA LEU A 363 -11.79 4.35 4.51
C LEU A 363 -13.04 4.98 5.13
N CYS A 364 -13.25 6.26 4.86
CA CYS A 364 -14.27 7.07 5.52
C CYS A 364 -15.44 7.36 4.59
N ARG A 365 -16.66 7.34 5.12
CA ARG A 365 -17.84 7.91 4.45
C ARG A 365 -17.80 9.42 4.55
N LEU A 366 -17.76 10.08 3.41
CA LEU A 366 -17.60 11.53 3.33
C LEU A 366 -18.78 12.25 3.97
N GLU A 367 -20.01 11.81 3.67
CA GLU A 367 -21.26 12.40 4.18
C GLU A 367 -21.50 12.19 5.68
N ILE A 368 -20.68 11.35 6.33
CA ILE A 368 -20.78 11.03 7.75
C ILE A 368 -19.65 11.69 8.53
N MET A 369 -18.41 11.56 8.07
CA MET A 369 -17.21 11.92 8.83
C MET A 369 -16.65 13.29 8.45
N THR A 370 -17.15 13.92 7.38
CA THR A 370 -16.55 15.14 6.82
C THR A 370 -17.61 16.12 6.35
N ASP A 371 -17.18 17.37 6.16
CA ASP A 371 -17.93 18.44 5.54
C ASP A 371 -17.93 18.40 4.00
N VAL A 372 -17.31 17.39 3.37
CA VAL A 372 -17.27 17.26 1.91
C VAL A 372 -18.68 17.03 1.37
N VAL A 373 -19.12 17.92 0.50
CA VAL A 373 -20.42 17.84 -0.16
C VAL A 373 -20.31 16.98 -1.42
N LEU A 374 -21.18 15.97 -1.52
CA LEU A 374 -21.18 15.06 -2.66
C LEU A 374 -21.96 15.64 -3.85
N PRO A 375 -21.55 15.37 -5.10
CA PRO A 375 -22.26 15.86 -6.28
C PRO A 375 -23.74 15.44 -6.30
N GLY A 376 -24.62 16.41 -6.54
CA GLY A 376 -26.07 16.19 -6.66
C GLY A 376 -26.82 16.03 -5.33
N GLU A 377 -26.16 16.18 -4.18
CA GLU A 377 -26.84 16.17 -2.87
C GLU A 377 -27.15 17.61 -2.40
N THR A 378 -28.44 17.93 -2.31
CA THR A 378 -28.97 19.18 -1.72
C THR A 378 -29.39 19.01 -0.25
N ALA A 379 -29.41 17.79 0.27
CA ALA A 379 -29.82 17.51 1.64
C ALA A 379 -28.67 17.74 2.63
N ALA A 380 -29.00 18.30 3.79
CA ALA A 380 -28.08 18.50 4.90
C ALA A 380 -27.26 17.23 5.13
N SER A 381 -25.95 17.31 4.89
CA SER A 381 -24.99 16.27 5.22
C SER A 381 -25.31 15.74 6.63
N SER A 382 -25.30 14.42 6.81
CA SER A 382 -25.50 13.82 8.15
C SER A 382 -24.32 14.12 9.09
N TYR A 383 -23.29 14.79 8.58
CA TYR A 383 -22.15 15.32 9.29
C TYR A 383 -22.55 16.40 10.27
N SER A 384 -21.96 16.33 11.45
CA SER A 384 -21.94 17.40 12.44
C SER A 384 -20.50 17.56 12.90
N PRO A 385 -19.95 18.78 12.99
CA PRO A 385 -18.62 19.00 13.57
C PRO A 385 -18.48 18.49 15.01
N ALA A 386 -19.59 18.39 15.74
CA ALA A 386 -19.63 17.86 17.09
C ALA A 386 -19.66 16.32 17.15
N ASP A 387 -19.88 15.62 16.03
CA ASP A 387 -19.89 14.16 16.01
C ASP A 387 -18.47 13.62 16.23
N GLU A 388 -18.32 12.81 17.27
CA GLU A 388 -17.09 12.05 17.54
C GLU A 388 -17.23 10.62 17.02
N PHE A 389 -16.11 10.00 16.68
CA PHE A 389 -16.06 8.63 16.17
C PHE A 389 -15.19 7.75 17.06
N VAL A 390 -15.53 6.47 17.11
CA VAL A 390 -14.90 5.49 18.00
C VAL A 390 -14.61 4.19 17.26
N MET A 391 -13.51 3.56 17.63
CA MET A 391 -13.16 2.19 17.28
C MET A 391 -13.06 1.37 18.55
N GLU A 392 -13.67 0.19 18.53
CA GLU A 392 -13.73 -0.72 19.67
C GLU A 392 -13.37 -2.13 19.18
N GLY A 393 -12.47 -2.78 19.89
CA GLY A 393 -12.12 -4.19 19.71
C GLY A 393 -12.53 -4.99 20.94
N GLN A 394 -13.15 -6.14 20.73
CA GLN A 394 -13.43 -7.09 21.81
C GLN A 394 -12.21 -7.94 22.09
N ALA A 395 -12.12 -8.48 23.31
CA ALA A 395 -11.07 -9.43 23.63
C ALA A 395 -11.21 -10.68 22.74
N GLY A 396 -10.15 -11.01 22.00
CA GLY A 396 -10.13 -12.19 21.13
C GLY A 396 -9.96 -13.48 21.94
N GLU A 397 -10.36 -14.62 21.36
CA GLU A 397 -10.07 -15.96 21.94
C GLU A 397 -8.55 -16.23 22.06
N ASP A 398 -7.75 -15.51 21.28
CA ASP A 398 -6.28 -15.59 21.23
C ASP A 398 -5.56 -14.63 22.22
N GLY A 399 -6.28 -14.06 23.20
CA GLY A 399 -5.68 -13.20 24.23
C GLY A 399 -5.38 -11.76 23.78
N GLU A 400 -6.05 -11.27 22.74
CA GLU A 400 -6.02 -9.84 22.39
C GLU A 400 -6.76 -9.04 23.46
N GLU A 401 -6.10 -8.01 24.02
CA GLU A 401 -6.72 -7.11 24.98
C GLU A 401 -7.80 -6.24 24.31
N PRO A 402 -8.96 -6.03 24.95
CA PRO A 402 -9.97 -5.14 24.42
C PRO A 402 -9.43 -3.72 24.34
N PHE A 403 -9.77 -2.99 23.28
CA PHE A 403 -9.38 -1.60 23.13
C PHE A 403 -10.58 -0.73 22.78
N LYS A 404 -10.51 0.52 23.22
CA LYS A 404 -11.44 1.58 22.84
C LYS A 404 -10.66 2.85 22.63
N VAL A 405 -10.82 3.45 21.45
CA VAL A 405 -10.11 4.68 21.09
C VAL A 405 -10.99 5.56 20.23
N LYS A 406 -10.90 6.88 20.41
CA LYS A 406 -11.58 7.82 19.52
C LYS A 406 -10.73 8.09 18.28
N ILE A 407 -11.38 8.46 17.19
CA ILE A 407 -10.75 8.72 15.90
C ILE A 407 -11.35 9.96 15.24
N LYS A 408 -10.51 10.74 14.57
CA LYS A 408 -10.93 11.88 13.74
C LYS A 408 -10.28 11.77 12.37
N ALA A 409 -11.09 11.82 11.31
CA ALA A 409 -10.61 11.90 9.94
C ALA A 409 -10.40 13.36 9.52
N PHE A 410 -9.41 13.60 8.68
CA PHE A 410 -9.08 14.91 8.14
C PHE A 410 -9.13 14.84 6.61
N VAL A 411 -9.59 15.90 5.96
CA VAL A 411 -9.63 15.98 4.50
C VAL A 411 -8.48 16.87 4.05
N PRO A 412 -7.44 16.31 3.40
CA PRO A 412 -6.33 17.12 2.87
C PRO A 412 -6.81 18.15 1.86
N GLU A 413 -6.17 19.31 1.84
CA GLU A 413 -6.51 20.40 0.92
C GLU A 413 -6.39 19.98 -0.55
N TRP A 414 -5.35 19.22 -0.91
CA TRP A 414 -5.18 18.71 -2.27
C TRP A 414 -6.34 17.79 -2.70
N LEU A 415 -6.94 17.05 -1.76
CA LEU A 415 -8.08 16.19 -2.06
C LEU A 415 -9.32 17.05 -2.29
N ARG A 416 -9.56 18.09 -1.48
CA ARG A 416 -10.67 19.03 -1.70
C ARG A 416 -10.60 19.66 -3.09
N GLN A 417 -9.44 20.23 -3.41
CA GLN A 417 -9.19 20.86 -4.72
C GLN A 417 -9.41 19.88 -5.87
N GLY A 418 -8.86 18.66 -5.77
CA GLY A 418 -9.03 17.65 -6.79
C GLY A 418 -10.48 17.17 -6.96
N LEU A 419 -11.26 17.10 -5.88
CA LEU A 419 -12.69 16.79 -5.97
C LEU A 419 -13.50 17.93 -6.61
N ASP A 420 -13.17 19.18 -6.30
CA ASP A 420 -13.82 20.36 -6.87
C ASP A 420 -13.52 20.51 -8.37
N GLU A 421 -12.27 20.27 -8.78
CA GLU A 421 -11.88 20.24 -10.19
C GLU A 421 -12.65 19.18 -10.97
N GLN A 422 -12.85 18.01 -10.38
CA GLN A 422 -13.63 16.94 -10.98
C GLN A 422 -15.13 17.23 -11.11
N GLN A 423 -15.68 18.21 -10.38
CA GLN A 423 -17.07 18.64 -10.52
C GLN A 423 -17.27 19.68 -11.64
N LYS A 424 -16.19 20.37 -12.04
CA LYS A 424 -16.21 21.38 -13.11
C LYS A 424 -16.15 20.76 -14.51
N HIS A 425 -15.81 19.48 -14.63
CA HIS A 425 -15.60 18.72 -15.87
C HIS A 425 -16.43 17.45 -15.88
#